data_AF-A0A1Z5HP68-F1
#
_entry.id   AF-A0A1Z5HP68-F1
#
_cell.length_a   1.000
_cell.length_b   1.000
_cell.length_c   1.000
_cell.angle_alpha   90.00
_cell.angle_beta   90.00
_cell.angle_gamma   90.00
#
_symmetry.space_group_name_H-M   'P 1'
#
loop_
_entity.id
_entity.type
_entity.pdbx_description
1 polymer ?
#
loop_
_entity_poly.entity_id
_entity_poly.type
_entity_poly.pdbx_seq_one_letter_code
_entity_poly.pdbx_strand_id
1 'polypeptide(L)' 'MNKWKCLECGYTVEAEIPPEICPACQKKCQFVDNNCYMPDCGRQEK' A
#
# COMPACT_ATOMS: atom_id res chain seq x y z
N MET A 1 -10.93 -1.41 0.66
CA MET A 1 -9.80 -2.35 0.50
C MET A 1 -8.53 -1.53 0.45
N ASN A 2 -7.64 -1.68 1.42
CA ASN A 2 -6.38 -0.94 1.45
C ASN A 2 -5.34 -1.66 0.59
N LYS A 3 -4.46 -0.88 -0.02
CA LYS A 3 -3.38 -1.38 -0.86
C LYS A 3 -2.08 -1.14 -0.12
N TRP A 4 -1.35 -2.21 0.16
CA TRP A 4 -0.11 -2.19 0.89
C TRP A 4 1.04 -2.46 -0.07
N LYS A 5 1.95 -1.52 -0.23
CA LYS A 5 3.13 -1.68 -1.06
C LYS A 5 4.32 -2.10 -0.20
N CYS A 6 4.92 -3.23 -0.53
CA CYS A 6 6.14 -3.72 0.07
C CYS A 6 7.30 -2.79 -0.30
N LEU A 7 8.03 -2.29 0.70
CA LEU A 7 9.21 -1.44 0.47
C LEU A 7 10.44 -2.22 -0.02
N GLU A 8 10.50 -3.51 0.26
CA GLU A 8 11.66 -4.35 -0.10
C GLU A 8 11.64 -4.76 -1.58
N CYS A 9 10.50 -5.24 -2.06
CA CYS A 9 10.37 -5.79 -3.43
C CYS A 9 9.43 -4.98 -4.33
N GLY A 10 8.71 -3.99 -3.79
CA GLY A 10 7.73 -3.20 -4.55
C GLY A 10 6.39 -3.89 -4.80
N TYR A 11 6.18 -5.11 -4.31
CA TYR A 11 4.93 -5.86 -4.47
C TYR A 11 3.77 -5.18 -3.74
N THR A 12 2.61 -5.05 -4.40
CA THR A 12 1.39 -4.49 -3.79
C THR A 12 0.43 -5.61 -3.40
N VAL A 13 0.07 -5.68 -2.13
CA VAL A 13 -0.92 -6.62 -1.58
C VAL A 13 -2.18 -5.86 -1.17
N GLU A 14 -3.35 -6.39 -1.54
CA GLU A 14 -4.65 -5.79 -1.21
C GLU A 14 -5.22 -6.50 0.03
N ALA A 15 -5.20 -5.81 1.18
CA ALA A 15 -5.63 -6.36 2.46
C ALA A 15 -6.06 -5.22 3.40
N GLU A 16 -6.90 -5.49 4.39
CA GLU A 16 -7.25 -4.48 5.41
C GLU A 16 -6.05 -4.16 6.34
N ILE A 17 -5.19 -5.15 6.58
CA ILE A 17 -4.03 -5.08 7.48
C ILE A 17 -2.82 -5.63 6.72
N PRO A 18 -1.63 -5.00 6.81
CA PRO A 18 -0.45 -5.49 6.12
C PRO A 18 0.05 -6.80 6.76
N PRO A 19 0.41 -7.83 5.98
CA PRO A 19 0.99 -9.04 6.52
C PRO A 19 2.42 -8.79 7.01
N GLU A 20 2.85 -9.52 8.05
CA GLU A 20 4.26 -9.49 8.49
C GLU A 20 5.21 -10.04 7.41
N ILE A 21 4.76 -11.03 6.65
CA ILE A 21 5.56 -11.71 5.62
C ILE A 21 5.00 -11.36 4.25
N CYS A 22 5.86 -10.86 3.37
CA CYS A 22 5.46 -10.55 2.02
C CYS A 22 5.29 -11.82 1.18
N PRO A 23 4.16 -12.02 0.47
CA PRO A 23 3.94 -13.21 -0.34
C PRO A 23 4.84 -13.27 -1.58
N ALA A 24 5.39 -12.14 -2.03
CA ALA A 24 6.26 -12.09 -3.20
C ALA A 24 7.72 -12.44 -2.89
N CYS A 25 8.27 -11.89 -1.81
CA CYS A 25 9.66 -12.13 -1.42
C CYS A 25 9.82 -13.05 -0.21
N GLN A 26 8.72 -13.48 0.41
CA GLN A 26 8.66 -14.43 1.54
C GLN A 26 9.53 -14.03 2.73
N LYS A 27 9.78 -12.73 2.89
CA LYS A 27 10.56 -12.15 3.98
C LYS A 27 9.70 -11.22 4.81
N LYS A 28 10.17 -10.92 6.03
CA LYS A 28 9.57 -9.87 6.87
C LYS A 28 9.88 -8.51 6.26
N CYS A 29 8.85 -7.80 5.81
CA CYS A 29 8.99 -6.54 5.09
C CYS A 29 8.07 -5.47 5.66
N GLN A 30 8.49 -4.21 5.57
CA GLN A 30 7.62 -3.09 5.89
C GLN A 30 6.71 -2.79 4.70
N PHE A 31 5.42 -2.67 4.99
CA PHE A 31 4.40 -2.31 4.04
C PHE A 31 3.94 -0.88 4.30
N VAL A 32 3.90 -0.09 3.23
CA VAL A 32 3.35 1.27 3.26
C VAL A 32 1.99 1.28 2.58
N ASP A 33 1.06 2.05 3.13
CA ASP A 33 -0.24 2.24 2.51
C ASP A 33 -0.06 3.05 1.21
N ASN A 34 -0.34 2.39 0.09
CA ASN A 34 -0.29 2.93 -1.26
C ASN A 34 -1.62 3.62 -1.64
N ASN A 35 -2.54 3.79 -0.68
CA ASN A 35 -3.74 4.59 -0.84
C ASN A 35 -3.48 6.08 -0.54
N CYS A 36 -2.21 6.47 -0.39
CA CYS A 36 -1.81 7.86 -0.29
C CYS A 36 -1.59 8.48 -1.69
N TYR A 37 -2.65 8.55 -2.49
CA TYR A 37 -2.80 9.59 -3.52
C TYR A 37 -4.29 9.88 -3.81
N MET A 38 -4.97 10.42 -2.78
CA MET A 38 -6.03 11.45 -2.83
C MET A 38 -7.37 11.12 -3.52
N PRO A 39 -8.52 11.12 -2.79
CA PRO A 39 -9.78 11.48 -3.40
C PRO A 39 -9.96 13.01 -3.54
N ASP A 40 -9.19 13.85 -2.82
CA ASP A 40 -9.28 15.32 -2.90
C ASP A 40 -7.96 16.01 -2.45
N CYS A 41 -7.12 16.45 -3.41
CA CYS A 41 -6.09 17.48 -3.16
C CYS A 41 -6.70 18.88 -3.28
N GLY A 42 -7.79 19.13 -2.55
CA GLY A 42 -8.44 20.44 -2.47
C GLY A 42 -9.13 20.90 -3.76
N ARG A 43 -10.46 20.93 -3.73
CA ARG A 43 -11.34 21.87 -4.48
C ARG A 43 -10.73 22.52 -5.73
N GLN A 44 -11.20 22.11 -6.90
CA GLN A 44 -11.65 23.11 -7.87
C GLN A 44 -12.67 22.49 -8.82
N GLU A 45 -13.94 22.61 -8.43
CA GLU A 45 -15.00 22.82 -9.40
C GLU A 45 -14.75 24.20 -10.05
N LYS A 46 -14.49 24.21 -11.35
CA LYS A 46 -14.78 25.35 -12.23
C LYS A 46 -14.94 24.91 -13.67
#